data_AF-A0A7X6UFG6-F1
#
_entry.id   AF-A0A7X6UFG6-F1
#
_cell.length_a   1.000
_cell.length_b   1.000
_cell.length_c   1.000
_cell.angle_alpha   90.00
_cell.angle_beta   90.00
_cell.angle_gamma   90.00
#
_symmetry.space_group_name_H-M   'P 1'
#
loop_
_entity.id
_entity.type
_entity.pdbx_description
1 polymer ?
#
loop_
_entity_poly.entity_id
_entity_poly.type
_entity_poly.pdbx_seq_one_letter_code
_entity_poly.pdbx_strand_id
1 'polypeptide(L)'
;VRKGYWSGFWLVSAICTVTSLILLFFGAPIMALFFKDPEALAHGADYLHILSASQLLMGIQLLTSSAFAALGQSLVPSLVVTGLMVSRIPMGYYLSGTALGVRGIWWSFSITTNLAGLALVVALPLYMRRLENRPLTVAASRDL
;
A
#
# COMPACT_ATOMS: atom_id res chain seq x y z
N VAL A 1 -22.63 -0.79 -0.49
CA VAL A 1 -21.19 -1.06 -0.27
C VAL A 1 -20.45 -1.48 -1.55
N ARG A 2 -20.87 -2.55 -2.26
CA ARG A 2 -20.15 -3.07 -3.45
C ARG A 2 -19.93 -2.04 -4.57
N LYS A 3 -20.94 -1.22 -4.91
CA LYS A 3 -20.81 -0.15 -5.92
C LYS A 3 -19.84 0.98 -5.48
N GLY A 4 -19.85 1.36 -4.21
CA GLY A 4 -18.96 2.40 -3.68
C GLY A 4 -17.48 1.99 -3.69
N TYR A 5 -17.20 0.72 -3.38
CA TYR A 5 -15.83 0.18 -3.50
C TYR A 5 -15.32 0.22 -4.95
N TRP A 6 -16.16 -0.17 -5.92
CA TRP A 6 -15.81 -0.12 -7.34
C TRP A 6 -15.57 1.31 -7.84
N SER A 7 -16.38 2.29 -7.40
CA SER A 7 -16.14 3.70 -7.73
C SER A 7 -14.83 4.22 -7.14
N GLY A 8 -14.52 3.86 -5.88
CA GLY A 8 -13.25 4.21 -5.25
C GLY A 8 -12.06 3.54 -5.93
N PHE A 9 -12.21 2.30 -6.38
CA PHE A 9 -11.17 1.55 -7.09
C PHE A 9 -10.75 2.24 -8.39
N TRP A 10 -11.72 2.64 -9.22
CA TRP A 10 -11.42 3.36 -10.46
C TRP A 10 -10.76 4.72 -10.20
N LEU A 11 -11.24 5.47 -9.22
CA LEU A 11 -10.67 6.77 -8.86
C LEU A 11 -9.22 6.64 -8.39
N VAL A 12 -8.96 5.73 -7.45
CA VAL A 12 -7.63 5.50 -6.90
C VAL A 12 -6.68 4.96 -7.96
N SER A 13 -7.15 4.03 -8.80
CA SER A 13 -6.33 3.53 -9.92
C SER A 13 -5.95 4.66 -10.88
N ALA A 14 -6.87 5.56 -11.21
CA ALA A 14 -6.58 6.69 -12.09
C ALA A 14 -5.53 7.64 -11.47
N ILE A 15 -5.71 8.01 -10.20
CA ILE A 15 -4.76 8.87 -9.47
C ILE A 15 -3.39 8.21 -9.40
N CYS A 16 -3.32 6.95 -8.99
CA CYS A 16 -2.06 6.22 -8.88
C CYS A 16 -1.35 6.07 -10.23
N THR A 17 -2.07 5.79 -11.31
CA THR A 17 -1.49 5.73 -12.66
C THR A 17 -0.89 7.07 -13.06
N VAL A 18 -1.61 8.17 -12.86
CA VAL A 18 -1.10 9.52 -13.16
C VAL A 18 0.14 9.83 -12.33
N THR A 19 0.12 9.57 -11.02
CA THR A 19 1.29 9.79 -10.16
C THR A 19 2.47 8.90 -10.54
N SER A 20 2.22 7.65 -10.92
CA SER A 20 3.26 6.72 -11.38
C SER A 20 3.94 7.23 -12.64
N LEU A 21 3.18 7.73 -13.61
CA LEU A 21 3.72 8.33 -14.83
C LEU A 21 4.56 9.56 -14.53
N ILE A 22 4.10 10.44 -13.63
CA ILE A 22 4.87 11.62 -13.20
C ILE A 22 6.19 11.17 -12.57
N LEU A 23 6.17 10.20 -11.66
CA LEU A 23 7.37 9.69 -11.00
C LEU A 23 8.33 9.00 -11.98
N LEU A 24 7.81 8.30 -12.99
CA LEU A 24 8.60 7.60 -13.99
C LEU A 24 9.34 8.58 -14.92
N PHE A 25 8.65 9.60 -15.42
CA PHE A 25 9.24 10.57 -16.36
C PHE A 25 9.97 11.72 -15.67
N PHE A 26 9.51 12.16 -14.50
CA PHE A 26 10.07 13.30 -13.76
C PHE A 26 10.82 12.91 -12.48
N GLY A 27 11.11 11.62 -12.25
CA GLY A 27 11.81 11.19 -11.04
C GLY A 27 13.17 11.87 -10.83
N ALA A 28 14.03 11.88 -11.86
CA ALA A 28 15.33 12.53 -11.82
C ALA A 28 15.26 14.06 -11.56
N PRO A 29 14.46 14.86 -12.29
CA PRO A 29 14.34 16.30 -12.01
C PRO A 29 13.70 16.61 -10.66
N ILE A 30 12.79 15.77 -10.15
CA ILE A 30 12.25 15.92 -8.78
C ILE A 30 13.39 15.74 -7.76
N MET A 31 14.27 14.75 -7.93
CA MET A 31 15.39 14.55 -7.00
C MET A 31 16.45 15.65 -7.10
N ALA A 32 16.67 16.20 -8.29
CA ALA A 32 17.57 17.34 -8.51
C ALA A 32 17.14 18.61 -7.76
N LEU A 33 15.85 18.74 -7.41
CA LEU A 33 15.34 19.86 -6.62
C LEU A 33 15.77 19.77 -5.14
N PHE A 34 15.87 18.55 -4.60
CA PHE A 34 16.17 18.29 -3.19
C PHE A 34 17.65 18.03 -2.92
N PHE A 35 18.33 17.36 -3.84
CA PHE A 35 19.73 16.93 -3.68
C PHE A 35 20.59 17.54 -4.78
N LYS A 36 21.72 18.15 -4.38
CA LYS A 36 22.76 18.65 -5.30
C LYS A 36 23.93 17.68 -5.46
N ASP A 37 24.00 16.65 -4.62
CA ASP A 37 25.06 15.65 -4.65
C ASP A 37 24.75 14.59 -5.73
N PRO A 38 25.62 14.38 -6.74
CA PRO A 38 25.34 13.46 -7.85
C PRO A 38 25.10 12.01 -7.42
N GLU A 39 25.74 11.55 -6.34
CA GLU A 39 25.55 10.18 -5.84
C GLU A 39 24.14 10.00 -5.23
N ALA A 40 23.72 10.97 -4.40
CA ALA A 40 22.38 10.98 -3.82
C ALA A 40 21.28 11.13 -4.89
N LEU A 41 21.55 11.89 -5.95
CA LEU A 41 20.62 12.11 -7.05
C LEU A 41 20.40 10.83 -7.87
N ALA A 42 21.47 10.10 -8.19
CA ALA A 42 21.37 8.81 -8.88
C ALA A 42 20.57 7.78 -8.06
N HIS A 43 20.87 7.66 -6.76
CA HIS A 43 20.13 6.76 -5.87
C HIS A 43 18.67 7.15 -5.67
N GLY A 44 18.38 8.45 -5.58
CA GLY A 44 17.01 8.97 -5.46
C GLY A 44 16.20 8.75 -6.73
N ALA A 45 16.80 8.93 -7.91
CA ALA A 45 16.13 8.73 -9.19
C ALA A 45 15.72 7.26 -9.39
N ASP A 46 16.64 6.32 -9.13
CA ASP A 46 16.36 4.88 -9.16
C ASP A 46 15.24 4.50 -8.19
N TYR A 47 15.25 5.10 -7.00
CA TYR A 47 14.22 4.88 -6.00
C TYR A 47 12.84 5.31 -6.50
N LEU A 48 12.71 6.50 -7.10
CA LEU A 48 11.42 6.98 -7.62
C LEU A 48 10.91 6.11 -8.76
N HIS A 49 11.81 5.57 -9.60
CA HIS A 49 11.45 4.60 -10.61
C HIS A 49 10.89 3.32 -10.01
N ILE A 50 11.55 2.74 -9.02
CA ILE A 50 11.06 1.54 -8.32
C ILE A 50 9.72 1.81 -7.62
N LEU A 51 9.59 2.97 -6.99
CA LEU A 51 8.35 3.41 -6.33
C LEU A 51 7.19 3.55 -7.30
N SER A 52 7.44 4.11 -8.48
CA SER A 52 6.40 4.36 -9.49
C SER A 52 5.63 3.08 -9.85
N ALA A 53 6.32 1.93 -9.93
CA ALA A 53 5.68 0.64 -10.20
C ALA A 53 4.82 0.14 -9.02
N SER A 54 5.20 0.44 -7.78
CA SER A 54 4.51 -0.01 -6.56
C SER A 54 3.36 0.92 -6.13
N GLN A 55 3.31 2.14 -6.66
CA GLN A 55 2.32 3.16 -6.32
C GLN A 55 0.87 2.69 -6.49
N LEU A 56 0.61 1.89 -7.54
CA LEU A 56 -0.73 1.41 -7.89
C LEU A 56 -1.24 0.37 -6.88
N LEU A 57 -0.38 -0.56 -6.48
CA LEU A 57 -0.65 -1.51 -5.40
C LEU A 57 -0.86 -0.82 -4.05
N MET A 58 -0.05 0.18 -3.74
CA MET A 58 -0.15 0.95 -2.50
C MET A 58 -1.46 1.76 -2.44
N GLY A 59 -1.90 2.31 -3.57
CA GLY A 59 -3.21 2.97 -3.67
C GLY A 59 -4.37 2.02 -3.35
N ILE A 60 -4.37 0.83 -3.96
CA ILE A 60 -5.41 -0.18 -3.72
C ILE A 60 -5.37 -0.67 -2.26
N GLN A 61 -4.19 -0.82 -1.68
CA GLN A 61 -4.00 -1.13 -0.26
C GLN A 61 -4.67 -0.07 0.64
N LEU A 62 -4.43 1.21 0.34
CA LEU A 62 -4.97 2.32 1.10
C LEU A 62 -6.50 2.40 0.96
N LEU A 63 -7.01 2.29 -0.27
CA LEU A 63 -8.45 2.22 -0.54
C LEU A 63 -9.13 1.11 0.24
N THR A 64 -8.52 -0.08 0.26
CA THR A 64 -9.06 -1.25 0.95
C THR A 64 -9.06 -1.03 2.46
N SER A 65 -7.97 -0.47 3.00
CA SER A 65 -7.90 -0.07 4.41
C SER A 65 -8.96 0.97 4.78
N SER A 66 -9.17 1.98 3.93
CA SER A 66 -10.23 2.98 4.09
C SER A 66 -11.63 2.36 4.04
N ALA A 67 -11.85 1.36 3.18
CA ALA A 67 -13.12 0.64 3.11
C ALA A 67 -13.39 -0.18 4.39
N PHE A 68 -12.39 -0.86 4.94
CA PHE A 68 -12.50 -1.55 6.23
C PHE A 68 -12.76 -0.58 7.39
N ALA A 69 -12.12 0.57 7.39
CA ALA A 69 -12.38 1.64 8.37
C ALA A 69 -13.83 2.14 8.27
N ALA A 70 -14.35 2.33 7.05
CA ALA A 70 -15.75 2.73 6.81
C ALA A 70 -16.78 1.68 7.27
N LEU A 71 -16.38 0.41 7.38
CA LEU A 71 -17.21 -0.69 7.88
C LEU A 71 -17.10 -0.89 9.41
N GLY A 72 -16.39 -0.02 10.12
CA GLY A 72 -16.18 -0.11 11.57
C GLY A 72 -15.24 -1.25 12.01
N GLN A 73 -14.48 -1.82 11.07
CA GLN A 73 -13.60 -2.97 11.27
C GLN A 73 -12.16 -2.62 10.89
N SER A 74 -11.61 -1.60 11.58
CA SER A 74 -10.25 -1.09 11.39
C SER A 74 -9.16 -2.01 11.97
N LEU A 75 -9.51 -2.95 12.85
CA LEU A 75 -8.55 -3.85 13.50
C LEU A 75 -7.81 -4.75 12.50
N VAL A 76 -8.50 -5.28 11.49
CA VAL A 76 -7.91 -6.20 10.50
C VAL A 76 -6.85 -5.48 9.63
N PRO A 77 -7.15 -4.32 9.00
CA PRO A 77 -6.11 -3.54 8.31
C PRO A 77 -4.98 -3.10 9.22
N SER A 78 -5.29 -2.60 10.42
CA SER A 78 -4.27 -2.08 11.34
C SER A 78 -3.26 -3.14 11.74
N LEU A 79 -3.69 -4.35 12.10
CA LEU A 79 -2.76 -5.42 12.47
C LEU A 79 -1.88 -5.88 11.30
N VAL A 80 -2.45 -6.02 10.10
CA VAL A 80 -1.69 -6.42 8.91
C VAL A 80 -0.68 -5.34 8.53
N VAL A 81 -1.12 -4.08 8.40
CA VAL A 81 -0.22 -2.97 8.01
C VAL A 81 0.85 -2.73 9.07
N THR A 82 0.49 -2.75 10.36
CA THR A 82 1.45 -2.53 11.45
C THR A 82 2.45 -3.67 11.55
N GLY A 83 2.01 -4.93 11.44
CA GLY A 83 2.90 -6.09 11.45
C GLY A 83 3.91 -6.05 10.30
N LEU A 84 3.44 -5.71 9.10
CA LEU A 84 4.33 -5.56 7.94
C LEU A 84 5.25 -4.34 8.07
N MET A 85 4.80 -3.24 8.67
CA MET A 85 5.68 -2.10 8.97
C MET A 85 6.80 -2.46 9.93
N VAL A 86 6.50 -3.25 10.97
CA VAL A 86 7.52 -3.72 11.92
C VAL A 86 8.49 -4.69 11.23
N SER A 87 8.00 -5.59 10.37
CA SER A 87 8.87 -6.53 9.64
C SER A 87 9.77 -5.83 8.60
N ARG A 88 9.41 -4.61 8.17
CA ARG A 88 10.19 -3.83 7.19
C ARG A 88 11.58 -3.45 7.69
N ILE A 89 11.72 -3.19 8.99
CA ILE A 89 12.98 -2.78 9.62
C ILE A 89 14.03 -3.92 9.57
N PRO A 90 13.74 -5.14 10.08
CA PRO A 90 14.70 -6.25 9.99
C PRO A 90 14.96 -6.67 8.54
N MET A 91 13.94 -6.60 7.67
CA MET A 91 14.10 -6.96 6.26
C MET A 91 14.95 -5.94 5.49
N GLY A 92 14.82 -4.64 5.81
CA GLY A 92 15.69 -3.58 5.29
C GLY A 92 17.13 -3.72 5.76
N TYR A 93 17.34 -4.09 7.03
CA TYR A 93 18.67 -4.37 7.57
C TYR A 93 19.33 -5.57 6.85
N TYR A 94 18.59 -6.66 6.64
CA TYR A 94 19.10 -7.85 5.95
C TYR A 94 19.43 -7.57 4.48
N LEU A 95 18.54 -6.88 3.76
CA LEU A 95 18.76 -6.54 2.34
C LEU A 95 19.85 -5.49 2.15
N SER A 96 19.99 -4.53 3.08
CA SER A 96 21.06 -3.53 3.04
C SER A 96 22.45 -4.12 3.30
N GLY A 97 22.54 -5.32 3.88
CA GLY A 97 23.79 -6.06 4.06
C GLY A 97 24.26 -6.83 2.82
N THR A 98 23.48 -6.85 1.73
CA THR A 98 23.85 -7.50 0.46
C THR A 98 24.40 -6.47 -0.55
N ALA A 99 24.79 -6.92 -1.76
CA ALA A 99 25.37 -6.10 -2.83
C ALA A 99 24.50 -4.92 -3.34
N LEU A 100 23.29 -4.73 -2.78
CA LEU A 100 22.36 -3.66 -3.11
C LEU A 100 22.56 -2.36 -2.29
N GLY A 101 23.28 -2.39 -1.16
CA GLY A 101 23.47 -1.22 -0.29
C GLY A 101 22.15 -0.50 0.03
N VAL A 102 22.08 0.81 -0.24
CA VAL A 102 20.89 1.65 -0.03
C VAL A 102 19.66 1.17 -0.83
N ARG A 103 19.86 0.55 -2.00
CA ARG A 103 18.75 0.01 -2.81
C ARG A 103 18.00 -1.12 -2.09
N GLY A 104 18.65 -1.82 -1.15
CA GLY A 104 18.03 -2.89 -0.36
C GLY A 104 16.88 -2.40 0.53
N ILE A 105 16.98 -1.17 1.06
CA ILE A 105 15.94 -0.55 1.88
C ILE A 105 14.69 -0.24 1.04
N TRP A 106 14.90 0.24 -0.19
CA TRP A 106 13.82 0.58 -1.13
C TRP A 106 13.10 -0.66 -1.66
N TRP A 107 13.86 -1.73 -1.93
CA TRP A 107 13.28 -3.03 -2.27
C TRP A 107 12.50 -3.64 -1.11
N SER A 108 13.03 -3.56 0.12
CA SER A 108 12.29 -3.98 1.32
C SER A 108 10.96 -3.23 1.45
N PHE A 109 10.95 -1.91 1.21
CA PHE A 109 9.71 -1.14 1.23
C PHE A 109 8.70 -1.63 0.19
N SER A 110 9.11 -1.74 -1.08
CA SER A 110 8.23 -2.16 -2.17
C SER A 110 7.69 -3.57 -1.96
N ILE A 111 8.52 -4.51 -1.50
CA ILE A 111 8.09 -5.88 -1.23
C ILE A 111 7.06 -5.88 -0.10
N THR A 112 7.33 -5.16 1.00
CA THR A 112 6.45 -5.10 2.17
C THR A 112 5.09 -4.50 1.81
N THR A 113 5.06 -3.39 1.06
CA THR A 113 3.81 -2.74 0.65
C THR A 113 3.04 -3.58 -0.36
N ASN A 114 3.72 -4.20 -1.33
CA ASN A 114 3.07 -5.07 -2.30
C ASN A 114 2.45 -6.30 -1.63
N LEU A 115 3.13 -6.91 -0.65
CA LEU A 115 2.61 -8.05 0.10
C LEU A 115 1.38 -7.66 0.95
N ALA A 116 1.45 -6.52 1.65
CA ALA A 116 0.34 -6.00 2.44
C ALA A 116 -0.87 -5.63 1.55
N GLY A 117 -0.62 -5.01 0.39
CA GLY A 117 -1.63 -4.70 -0.60
C GLY A 117 -2.33 -5.95 -1.11
N LEU A 118 -1.57 -6.98 -1.50
CA LEU A 118 -2.12 -8.25 -1.96
C LEU A 118 -2.96 -8.93 -0.87
N ALA A 119 -2.45 -8.98 0.36
CA ALA A 119 -3.14 -9.58 1.50
C ALA A 119 -4.47 -8.89 1.78
N LEU A 120 -4.52 -7.55 1.72
CA LEU A 120 -5.73 -6.77 1.95
C LEU A 120 -6.74 -6.92 0.81
N VAL A 121 -6.28 -6.92 -0.45
CA VAL A 121 -7.13 -7.15 -1.62
C VAL A 121 -7.79 -8.53 -1.58
N VAL A 122 -7.08 -9.55 -1.10
CA VAL A 122 -7.64 -10.90 -0.92
C VAL A 122 -8.55 -10.98 0.32
N ALA A 123 -8.20 -10.29 1.40
CA ALA A 123 -8.98 -10.30 2.64
C ALA A 123 -10.33 -9.60 2.52
N LEU A 124 -10.45 -8.53 1.73
CA LEU A 124 -11.69 -7.78 1.56
C LEU A 124 -12.87 -8.63 1.05
N PRO A 125 -12.77 -9.37 -0.08
CA PRO A 125 -13.87 -10.21 -0.56
C PRO A 125 -14.17 -11.38 0.39
N LEU A 126 -13.17 -11.94 1.09
CA LEU A 126 -13.39 -12.96 2.12
C LEU A 126 -14.17 -12.40 3.32
N TYR A 127 -13.87 -11.17 3.72
CA TYR A 127 -14.57 -10.48 4.82
C TYR A 127 -16.01 -10.12 4.42
N MET A 128 -16.22 -9.64 3.19
CA MET A 128 -17.56 -9.36 2.67
C MET A 128 -18.42 -10.62 2.61
N ARG A 129 -17.85 -11.76 2.18
CA ARG A 129 -18.54 -13.07 2.20
C ARG A 129 -18.88 -13.53 3.62
N ARG A 130 -18.01 -13.26 4.61
CA ARG A 130 -18.29 -13.57 6.02
C ARG A 130 -19.41 -12.70 6.63
N LEU A 131 -19.53 -11.44 6.23
CA LEU A 131 -20.62 -10.56 6.67
C LEU A 131 -21.97 -10.97 6.06
N GLU A 132 -21.99 -11.41 4.80
CA GLU A 132 -23.18 -11.92 4.12
C GLU A 132 -23.67 -13.25 4.74
N ASN A 133 -22.76 -14.06 5.29
CA ASN A 133 -23.07 -15.32 5.98
C ASN A 133 -23.38 -15.18 7.48
N ARG A 134 -23.40 -13.97 8.06
CA ARG A 134 -23.89 -13.80 9.43
C ARG A 134 -25.42 -13.78 9.41
N PRO A 135 -26.12 -14.77 10.00
CA PRO A 135 -27.56 -14.67 10.18
C PRO A 135 -27.86 -13.40 10.99
N LEU A 136 -28.94 -12.72 10.63
CA LEU A 136 -29.40 -11.43 11.17
C LEU A 136 -29.75 -11.44 12.67
N THR A 137 -29.35 -12.46 13.43
CA THR A 137 -29.80 -12.71 14.81
C THR A 137 -29.27 -11.75 15.86
N VAL A 138 -28.29 -10.89 15.56
CA VAL A 138 -27.72 -9.95 16.55
C VAL A 138 -28.24 -8.52 16.39
N ALA A 139 -28.98 -8.21 15.32
CA ALA A 139 -29.57 -6.88 15.15
C ALA A 139 -30.83 -6.66 16.02
N ALA A 140 -31.52 -7.72 16.44
CA ALA A 140 -32.78 -7.63 17.18
C ALA A 140 -32.64 -7.56 18.71
N SER A 141 -31.42 -7.68 19.27
CA SER A 141 -31.22 -7.70 20.74
C SER A 141 -30.65 -6.40 21.31
N ARG A 142 -30.57 -5.33 20.50
CA ARG A 142 -30.12 -4.00 20.95
C ARG A 142 -31.27 -3.00 21.15
N ASP A 143 -32.50 -3.42 20.85
CA ASP A 143 -33.71 -2.60 20.96
C ASP A 143 -34.71 -3.14 22.02
N LEU A 144 -34.26 -4.03 22.93
CA LEU A 144 -35.04 -4.51 24.10
C LEU A 144 -34.33 -4.16 25.40
#